data_AF-A0A527CV17-F1
#
_entry.id   AF-A0A527CV17-F1
#
_cell.length_a   1.000
_cell.length_b   1.000
_cell.length_c   1.000
_cell.angle_alpha   90.00
_cell.angle_beta   90.00
_cell.angle_gamma   90.00
#
_symmetry.space_group_name_H-M   'P 1'
#
loop_
_entity.id
_entity.type
_entity.pdbx_description
1 polymer ?
#
loop_
_entity_poly.entity_id
_entity_poly.type
_entity_poly.pdbx_seq_one_letter_code
_entity_poly.pdbx_strand_id
1 'polypeptide(L)'
;MKYPPLGERSWGPTYAFPRHGKGDQAEWLRDANQRTMAFAMVETRAALDALDGILDTPGIDGIFLGPSDFSIAWSNGATINSTLESMMETVASVAERTRKAGKHAAIYVVEPAIAGRVV
;
A
#
# COMPACT_ATOMS: atom_id res chain seq x y z
N MET A 1 -4.08 -8.70 8.78
CA MET A 1 -5.39 -8.79 8.08
C MET A 1 -5.70 -10.17 7.47
N LYS A 2 -4.69 -10.97 7.14
CA LYS A 2 -4.87 -12.30 6.54
C LYS A 2 -5.04 -13.38 7.62
N TYR A 3 -5.81 -14.42 7.34
CA TYR A 3 -5.90 -15.66 8.13
C TYR A 3 -4.66 -16.55 7.91
N PRO A 4 -4.37 -17.51 8.81
CA PRO A 4 -3.29 -18.48 8.63
C PRO A 4 -3.37 -19.22 7.28
N PRO A 5 -2.22 -19.56 6.66
CA PRO A 5 -0.84 -19.36 7.13
C PRO A 5 -0.25 -17.98 6.81
N LEU A 6 -0.97 -17.12 6.09
CA LEU A 6 -0.45 -15.82 5.61
C LEU A 6 -0.46 -14.72 6.68
N GLY A 7 -1.07 -14.97 7.83
CA GLY A 7 -1.15 -14.04 8.94
C GLY A 7 -1.89 -14.64 10.11
N GLU A 8 -2.27 -13.79 11.06
CA GLU A 8 -2.78 -14.22 12.36
C GLU A 8 -4.16 -13.63 12.67
N ARG A 9 -4.94 -13.29 11.65
CA ARG A 9 -6.30 -12.75 11.85
C ARG A 9 -7.16 -13.75 12.62
N SER A 10 -7.77 -13.30 13.71
CA SER A 10 -8.75 -14.08 14.47
C SER A 10 -10.06 -14.29 13.69
N TRP A 11 -10.72 -15.42 13.94
CA TRP A 11 -12.04 -15.71 13.40
C TRP A 11 -13.11 -14.83 14.07
N GLY A 12 -13.87 -14.11 13.26
CA GLY A 12 -14.97 -13.28 13.73
C GLY A 12 -15.65 -12.50 12.61
N PRO A 13 -15.98 -13.10 11.44
CA PRO A 13 -16.62 -12.37 10.35
C PRO A 13 -18.13 -12.15 10.61
N THR A 14 -18.57 -12.03 11.86
CA THR A 14 -19.99 -11.94 12.26
C THR A 14 -20.71 -10.77 11.62
N TYR A 15 -19.99 -9.69 11.29
CA TYR A 15 -20.54 -8.56 10.56
C TYR A 15 -20.50 -8.75 9.03
N ALA A 16 -19.34 -9.16 8.50
CA ALA A 16 -19.10 -9.16 7.06
C ALA A 16 -19.66 -10.39 6.33
N PHE A 17 -19.63 -11.57 6.96
CA PHE A 17 -20.07 -12.82 6.34
C PHE A 17 -21.59 -12.84 6.04
N PRO A 18 -22.50 -12.50 6.97
CA PRO A 18 -23.94 -12.46 6.65
C PRO A 18 -24.30 -11.48 5.53
N ARG A 19 -23.52 -10.40 5.38
CA ARG A 19 -23.68 -9.40 4.32
C ARG A 19 -23.09 -9.82 2.98
N HIS A 20 -22.23 -10.83 2.95
CA HIS A 20 -21.73 -11.40 1.71
C HIS A 20 -22.85 -12.07 0.91
N GLY A 21 -23.88 -12.58 1.60
CA GLY A 21 -25.11 -13.10 1.00
C GLY A 21 -24.95 -14.43 0.26
N LYS A 22 -23.77 -15.07 0.32
CA LYS A 22 -23.47 -16.34 -0.34
C LYS A 22 -22.38 -17.13 0.38
N GLY A 23 -22.32 -18.43 0.07
CA GLY A 23 -21.29 -19.35 0.54
C GLY A 23 -21.45 -19.76 2.01
N ASP A 24 -20.59 -20.68 2.44
CA ASP A 24 -20.49 -21.12 3.84
C ASP A 24 -19.24 -20.54 4.54
N GLN A 25 -19.07 -20.86 5.82
CA GLN A 25 -17.92 -20.39 6.59
C GLN A 25 -16.57 -20.90 6.04
N ALA A 26 -16.55 -22.10 5.47
CA ALA A 26 -15.34 -22.68 4.90
C ALA A 26 -14.94 -21.95 3.61
N GLU A 27 -15.89 -21.65 2.73
CA GLU A 27 -15.70 -20.82 1.54
C GLU A 27 -15.24 -19.42 1.91
N TRP A 28 -15.90 -18.80 2.89
CA TRP A 28 -15.47 -17.50 3.39
C TRP A 28 -14.01 -17.51 3.84
N LEU A 29 -13.62 -18.50 4.63
CA LEU A 29 -12.26 -18.64 5.15
C LEU A 29 -11.23 -18.85 4.02
N ARG A 30 -11.54 -19.71 3.04
CA ARG A 30 -10.68 -19.95 1.87
C ARG A 30 -10.41 -18.67 1.08
N ASP A 31 -11.44 -17.87 0.84
CA ASP A 31 -11.35 -16.76 -0.12
C ASP A 31 -11.03 -15.41 0.54
N ALA A 32 -11.20 -15.28 1.86
CA ALA A 32 -11.04 -14.00 2.58
C ALA A 32 -9.67 -13.36 2.39
N ASN A 33 -8.61 -14.17 2.28
CA ASN A 33 -7.26 -13.66 2.07
C ASN A 33 -7.07 -13.01 0.70
N GLN A 34 -7.75 -13.52 -0.33
CA GLN A 34 -7.68 -13.00 -1.71
C GLN A 34 -8.59 -11.77 -1.91
N ARG A 35 -9.69 -11.68 -1.15
CA ARG A 35 -10.65 -10.56 -1.25
C ARG A 35 -10.23 -9.30 -0.49
N THR A 36 -9.08 -9.30 0.14
CA THR A 36 -8.59 -8.17 0.94
C THR A 36 -7.18 -7.82 0.50
N MET A 37 -6.84 -6.54 0.38
CA MET A 37 -5.50 -6.09 -0.03
C MET A 37 -4.81 -5.30 1.09
N ALA A 38 -3.53 -5.56 1.30
CA ALA A 38 -2.69 -4.79 2.22
C ALA A 38 -1.74 -3.90 1.44
N PHE A 39 -1.80 -2.59 1.69
CA PHE A 39 -0.81 -1.65 1.17
C PHE A 39 0.02 -1.12 2.34
N ALA A 40 1.34 -1.22 2.23
CA ALA A 40 2.23 -0.52 3.13
C ALA A 40 2.37 0.93 2.65
N MET A 41 2.14 1.89 3.55
CA MET A 41 2.30 3.29 3.22
C MET A 41 3.78 3.69 3.33
N VAL A 42 4.35 4.22 2.25
CA VAL A 42 5.74 4.71 2.22
C VAL A 42 5.70 6.21 2.07
N GLU A 43 6.00 6.92 3.16
CA GLU A 43 5.92 8.38 3.24
C GLU A 43 6.98 8.99 4.17
N THR A 44 7.95 8.18 4.62
CA THR A 44 9.08 8.64 5.44
C THR A 44 10.40 8.15 4.85
N ARG A 45 11.51 8.81 5.21
CA ARG A 45 12.86 8.37 4.81
C ARG A 45 13.19 6.96 5.30
N ALA A 46 12.83 6.64 6.54
CA ALA A 46 13.05 5.31 7.10
C ALA A 46 12.25 4.22 6.36
N ALA A 47 11.00 4.51 5.96
CA ALA A 47 10.20 3.58 5.16
C ALA A 47 10.78 3.38 3.75
N LEU A 48 11.33 4.43 3.15
CA LEU A 48 12.02 4.35 1.87
C LEU A 48 13.29 3.49 1.97
N ASP A 49 14.08 3.66 3.02
CA ASP A 49 15.29 2.87 3.26
C ASP A 49 14.95 1.38 3.48
N ALA A 50 13.81 1.10 4.10
CA ALA A 50 13.31 -0.26 4.34
C ALA A 50 12.51 -0.86 3.17
N LEU A 51 12.43 -0.19 2.01
CA LEU A 51 11.48 -0.54 0.96
C LEU A 51 11.58 -1.99 0.49
N ASP A 52 12.78 -2.52 0.27
CA ASP A 52 12.94 -3.91 -0.21
C ASP A 52 12.42 -4.92 0.82
N GLY A 53 12.68 -4.71 2.12
CA GLY A 53 12.14 -5.58 3.16
C GLY A 53 10.62 -5.52 3.27
N ILE A 54 10.03 -4.34 3.04
CA ILE A 54 8.57 -4.17 2.94
C ILE A 54 8.03 -4.92 1.71
N LEU A 55 8.71 -4.82 0.57
CA LEU A 55 8.35 -5.54 -0.65
C LEU A 55 8.51 -7.06 -0.51
N ASP A 56 9.43 -7.55 0.32
CA ASP A 56 9.58 -8.98 0.56
C ASP A 56 8.60 -9.53 1.61
N THR A 57 7.89 -8.65 2.33
CA THR A 57 6.97 -9.07 3.40
C THR A 57 5.76 -9.83 2.85
N PRO A 58 5.53 -11.10 3.25
CA PRO A 58 4.35 -11.85 2.84
C PRO A 58 3.04 -11.17 3.28
N GLY A 59 2.06 -11.15 2.39
CA GLY A 59 0.74 -10.55 2.67
C GLY A 59 0.67 -9.03 2.45
N ILE A 60 1.78 -8.37 2.10
CA ILE A 60 1.75 -7.02 1.50
C ILE A 60 1.51 -7.16 -0.01
N ASP A 61 0.42 -6.58 -0.49
CA ASP A 61 -0.02 -6.64 -1.89
C ASP A 61 0.46 -5.42 -2.70
N GLY A 62 0.89 -4.35 -2.03
CA GLY A 62 1.31 -3.12 -2.69
C GLY A 62 1.97 -2.08 -1.79
N ILE A 63 2.50 -1.04 -2.43
CA ILE A 63 2.97 0.18 -1.79
C ILE A 63 2.00 1.30 -2.13
N PHE A 64 1.61 2.06 -1.10
CA PHE A 64 0.91 3.31 -1.25
C PHE A 64 1.86 4.44 -0.86
N LEU A 65 2.26 5.28 -1.82
CA LEU A 65 3.10 6.44 -1.52
C LEU A 65 2.22 7.61 -1.05
N GLY A 66 2.52 8.16 0.12
CA GLY A 66 1.86 9.36 0.67
C GLY A 66 2.68 10.60 0.34
N PRO A 67 2.43 11.31 -0.77
CA PRO A 67 3.38 12.32 -1.27
C PRO A 67 3.44 13.58 -0.42
N SER A 68 2.35 13.92 0.29
CA SER A 68 2.32 15.06 1.20
C SER A 68 3.25 14.84 2.39
N ASP A 69 3.07 13.74 3.12
CA ASP A 69 3.94 13.40 4.26
C ASP A 69 5.37 13.06 3.79
N PHE A 70 5.51 12.46 2.61
CA PHE A 70 6.82 12.28 2.00
C PHE A 70 7.54 13.61 1.76
N SER A 71 6.84 14.67 1.35
CA SER A 71 7.44 16.01 1.20
C SER A 71 7.87 16.65 2.51
N ILE A 72 7.13 16.41 3.58
CA ILE A 72 7.50 16.85 4.93
C ILE A 72 8.77 16.12 5.34
N ALA A 73 8.82 14.79 5.20
CA ALA A 73 9.99 13.99 5.54
C ALA A 73 11.21 14.31 4.64
N TRP A 74 10.97 14.60 3.36
CA TRP A 74 12.01 14.94 2.39
C TRP A 74 12.67 16.27 2.72
N SER A 75 11.85 17.25 3.10
CA SER A 75 12.30 18.62 3.40
C SER A 75 12.70 18.83 4.86
N ASN A 76 12.73 17.77 5.68
CA ASN A 76 12.95 17.83 7.12
C ASN A 76 11.99 18.82 7.81
N GLY A 77 10.71 18.79 7.43
CA GLY A 77 9.64 19.59 8.02
C GLY A 77 9.45 20.98 7.41
N ALA A 78 10.19 21.34 6.36
CA ALA A 78 10.17 22.71 5.82
C ALA A 78 8.99 23.00 4.88
N THR A 79 8.44 22.00 4.19
CA THR A 79 7.36 22.22 3.23
C THR A 79 6.37 21.06 3.13
N ILE A 80 5.14 21.39 2.73
CA ILE A 80 4.11 20.44 2.31
C ILE A 80 3.88 20.70 0.81
N ASN A 81 4.43 19.83 -0.02
CA ASN A 81 4.29 19.90 -1.48
C ASN A 81 4.35 18.48 -2.07
N SER A 82 3.18 17.92 -2.39
CA SER A 82 3.04 16.57 -2.97
C SER A 82 3.66 16.42 -4.37
N THR A 83 4.05 17.53 -5.00
CA THR A 83 4.70 17.57 -6.32
C THR A 83 6.11 18.17 -6.25
N LEU A 84 6.75 18.15 -5.08
CA LEU A 84 8.10 18.68 -4.93
C LEU A 84 9.07 17.98 -5.88
N GLU A 85 9.64 18.75 -6.80
CA GLU A 85 10.38 18.21 -7.95
C GLU A 85 11.55 17.29 -7.55
N SER A 86 12.25 17.64 -6.47
CA SER A 86 13.39 16.85 -5.96
C SER A 86 13.01 15.46 -5.46
N MET A 87 11.71 15.16 -5.29
CA MET A 87 11.23 13.84 -4.90
C MET A 87 10.81 12.97 -6.09
N MET A 88 10.52 13.55 -7.25
CA MET A 88 9.79 12.87 -8.32
C MET A 88 10.55 11.67 -8.90
N GLU A 89 11.87 11.77 -9.04
CA GLU A 89 12.72 10.63 -9.42
C GLU A 89 12.63 9.48 -8.40
N THR A 90 12.60 9.82 -7.11
CA THR A 90 12.46 8.82 -6.04
C THR A 90 11.07 8.19 -6.05
N VAL A 91 10.02 8.99 -6.25
CA VAL A 91 8.64 8.50 -6.41
C VAL A 91 8.55 7.51 -7.57
N ALA A 92 9.14 7.85 -8.72
CA ALA A 92 9.20 6.95 -9.88
C ALA A 92 9.97 5.66 -9.56
N SER A 93 11.10 5.74 -8.86
CA SER A 93 11.89 4.59 -8.43
C SER A 93 11.12 3.66 -7.48
N VAL A 94 10.36 4.22 -6.52
CA VAL A 94 9.49 3.43 -5.63
C VAL A 94 8.44 2.68 -6.45
N ALA A 95 7.78 3.35 -7.40
CA ALA A 95 6.78 2.73 -8.26
C ALA A 95 7.40 1.61 -9.13
N GLU A 96 8.57 1.83 -9.70
CA GLU A 96 9.29 0.84 -10.51
C GLU A 96 9.69 -0.39 -9.69
N ARG A 97 10.31 -0.21 -8.52
CA ARG A 97 10.71 -1.31 -7.62
C ARG A 97 9.49 -2.11 -7.17
N THR A 98 8.41 -1.43 -6.81
CA THR A 98 7.14 -2.07 -6.41
C THR A 98 6.57 -2.93 -7.55
N ARG A 99 6.54 -2.40 -8.78
CA ARG A 99 6.09 -3.15 -9.97
C ARG A 99 7.01 -4.34 -10.29
N LYS A 100 8.33 -4.17 -10.19
CA LYS A 100 9.31 -5.26 -10.39
C LYS A 100 9.14 -6.39 -9.37
N ALA A 101 8.72 -6.07 -8.15
CA ALA A 101 8.37 -7.06 -7.13
C ALA A 101 7.01 -7.75 -7.37
N GLY A 102 6.31 -7.44 -8.47
CA GLY A 102 4.99 -7.99 -8.78
C GLY A 102 3.87 -7.44 -7.90
N LYS A 103 4.07 -6.28 -7.26
CA LYS A 103 3.13 -5.65 -6.33
C LYS A 103 2.49 -4.39 -6.92
N HIS A 104 1.35 -3.98 -6.36
CA HIS A 104 0.64 -2.79 -6.80
C HIS A 104 1.32 -1.51 -6.30
N ALA A 105 1.66 -0.60 -7.22
CA ALA A 105 2.11 0.74 -6.87
C ALA A 105 0.92 1.71 -6.91
N ALA A 106 0.70 2.45 -5.82
CA ALA A 106 -0.34 3.45 -5.70
C ALA A 106 0.23 4.74 -5.09
N ILE A 107 -0.39 5.87 -5.40
CA ILE A 107 -0.01 7.18 -4.87
C ILE A 107 -1.27 8.04 -4.76
N TYR A 108 -1.37 8.84 -3.69
CA TYR A 108 -2.43 9.83 -3.59
C TYR A 108 -2.17 11.00 -4.54
N VAL A 109 -3.22 11.41 -5.26
CA VAL A 109 -3.16 12.54 -6.17
C VAL A 109 -4.18 13.58 -5.72
N VAL A 110 -3.71 14.79 -5.41
CA VAL A 110 -4.58 15.90 -4.96
C VAL A 110 -5.47 16.39 -6.10
N GLU A 111 -4.90 16.55 -7.29
CA GLU A 111 -5.59 17.07 -8.47
C GLU A 111 -5.47 16.10 -9.64
N PRO A 112 -6.57 15.69 -10.30
CA PRO A 112 -6.51 14.72 -11.39
C PRO A 112 -5.55 15.10 -12.53
N ALA A 113 -5.36 16.41 -12.76
CA ALA A 113 -4.48 16.92 -13.81
C ALA A 113 -3.00 16.51 -13.64
N ILE A 114 -2.54 16.26 -12.41
CA ILE A 114 -1.15 15.87 -12.15
C ILE A 114 -0.95 14.34 -12.19
N ALA A 115 -2.00 13.54 -12.40
CA ALA A 115 -1.89 12.08 -12.39
C ALA A 115 -0.83 11.59 -13.38
N GLY A 116 -0.77 12.15 -14.59
CA GLY A 116 0.23 11.80 -15.61
C GLY A 116 1.69 12.05 -15.21
N ARG A 117 1.94 12.80 -14.12
CA ARG A 117 3.30 13.03 -13.59
C ARG A 117 3.80 11.90 -12.70
N VAL A 118 2.91 11.02 -12.22
CA VAL A 118 3.21 10.02 -11.19
C VAL A 118 2.96 8.57 -11.62
N VAL A 119 2.53 8.34 -12.86
CA VAL A 119 2.29 7.00 -13.46
C VAL A 119 3.34 6.65 -14.51
#